data_AF-X1GC72-F1
#
_entry.id   AF-X1GC72-F1
#
_cell.length_a   1.000
_cell.length_b   1.000
_cell.length_c   1.000
_cell.angle_alpha   90.00
_cell.angle_beta   90.00
_cell.angle_gamma   90.00
#
_symmetry.space_group_name_H-M   'P 1'
#
loop_
_entity.id
_entity.type
_entity.pdbx_description
1 polymer ?
#
loop_
_entity_poly.entity_id
_entity_poly.type
_entity_poly.pdbx_seq_one_letter_code
_entity_poly.pdbx_strand_id
1 'polypeptide(L)'
;MSDIKKLIRDVPDFPKKGIIFKDITTLLKDKAGLRKTIDSLTELYKDKKIDKVAAVESRGFIIGAPLAYKLNAGFVLIRKKGKLPCKTVR
;
A
#
# COMPACT_ATOMS: atom_id res chain seq x y z
N MET A 1 6.60 -2.22 -21.72
CA MET A 1 6.02 -1.69 -20.46
C MET A 1 6.08 -2.77 -19.40
N SER A 2 6.78 -2.55 -18.28
CA SER A 2 6.86 -3.52 -17.18
C SER A 2 5.48 -3.71 -16.55
N ASP A 3 4.91 -4.89 -16.73
CA ASP A 3 3.60 -5.24 -16.17
C ASP A 3 3.76 -5.49 -14.67
N ILE A 4 3.25 -4.57 -13.84
CA ILE A 4 3.33 -4.64 -12.36
C ILE A 4 2.78 -5.98 -11.87
N LYS A 5 1.76 -6.52 -12.55
CA LYS A 5 1.14 -7.79 -12.18
C LYS A 5 2.12 -8.97 -12.22
N LYS A 6 3.08 -8.95 -13.15
CA LYS A 6 4.12 -10.01 -13.26
C LYS A 6 5.10 -10.01 -12.09
N LEU A 7 5.17 -8.92 -11.34
CA LEU A 7 6.02 -8.80 -10.16
C LEU A 7 5.30 -9.25 -8.88
N ILE A 8 4.03 -9.65 -8.96
CA ILE A 8 3.28 -10.16 -7.81
C ILE A 8 3.32 -11.68 -7.85
N ARG A 9 3.78 -12.30 -6.77
CA ARG A 9 3.84 -13.75 -6.63
C ARG A 9 2.53 -14.28 -6.06
N ASP A 10 2.05 -15.36 -6.66
CA ASP A 10 0.93 -16.12 -6.11
C ASP A 10 1.46 -17.19 -5.15
N VAL A 11 0.91 -17.22 -3.93
CA VAL A 11 1.22 -18.22 -2.91
C VAL A 11 -0.06 -19.01 -2.63
N PRO A 12 -0.20 -20.25 -3.12
CA PRO A 12 -1.39 -21.05 -2.88
C PRO A 12 -1.51 -21.46 -1.42
N ASP A 13 -2.74 -21.67 -0.97
CA ASP A 13 -3.13 -22.18 0.34
C ASP A 13 -2.63 -21.37 1.55
N PHE A 14 -2.43 -20.06 1.38
CA PHE A 14 -2.01 -19.16 2.45
C PHE A 14 -3.04 -18.04 2.73
N PRO A 15 -3.36 -17.73 4.00
CA PRO A 15 -2.91 -18.39 5.23
C PRO A 15 -3.67 -19.68 5.55
N LYS A 16 -4.60 -20.11 4.68
CA LYS A 16 -5.41 -21.31 4.82
C LYS A 16 -5.72 -21.89 3.45
N LYS A 17 -5.99 -23.20 3.41
CA LYS A 17 -6.33 -23.95 2.19
C LYS A 17 -7.45 -23.28 1.39
N GLY A 18 -7.29 -23.24 0.07
CA GLY A 18 -8.22 -22.63 -0.89
C GLY A 18 -7.98 -21.15 -1.18
N ILE A 19 -7.01 -20.49 -0.55
CA ILE A 19 -6.69 -19.08 -0.79
C ILE A 19 -5.42 -18.95 -1.64
N ILE A 20 -5.50 -18.23 -2.77
CA ILE A 20 -4.32 -17.77 -3.51
C ILE A 20 -3.92 -16.40 -2.97
N PHE A 21 -2.88 -16.37 -2.13
CA PHE A 21 -2.39 -15.13 -1.55
C PHE A 21 -1.52 -14.36 -2.55
N LYS A 22 -1.81 -13.06 -2.71
CA LYS A 22 -1.03 -12.15 -3.54
C LYS A 22 0.12 -11.58 -2.72
N ASP A 23 1.30 -12.17 -2.88
CA ASP A 23 2.52 -11.71 -2.24
C ASP A 23 3.16 -10.58 -3.06
N ILE A 24 2.97 -9.36 -2.56
CA ILE A 24 3.55 -8.15 -3.16
C ILE A 24 5.03 -7.94 -2.83
N THR A 25 5.65 -8.77 -1.97
CA THR A 25 7.03 -8.51 -1.53
C THR A 25 8.05 -8.57 -2.67
N THR A 26 7.79 -9.36 -3.71
CA THR A 26 8.58 -9.37 -4.94
C THR A 26 8.48 -8.06 -5.71
N LEU A 27 7.28 -7.47 -5.82
CA LEU A 27 7.07 -6.13 -6.38
C LEU A 27 7.79 -5.06 -5.55
N LEU A 28 7.75 -5.16 -4.22
CA LEU A 28 8.40 -4.20 -3.32
C LEU A 28 9.94 -4.26 -3.40
N LYS A 29 10.51 -5.43 -3.70
CA LYS A 29 11.97 -5.60 -3.90
C LYS A 29 12.44 -5.05 -5.25
N ASP A 30 11.55 -5.00 -6.24
CA ASP A 30 11.88 -4.47 -7.56
C ASP A 30 11.87 -2.93 -7.57
N LYS A 31 13.04 -2.32 -7.79
CA LYS A 31 13.21 -0.86 -7.80
C LYS A 31 12.26 -0.16 -8.78
N ALA A 32 12.10 -0.72 -9.98
CA ALA A 32 11.29 -0.11 -11.03
C ALA A 32 9.79 -0.33 -10.76
N GLY A 33 9.42 -1.50 -10.27
CA GLY A 33 8.07 -1.91 -9.93
C GLY A 33 7.50 -1.09 -8.78
N LEU A 34 8.25 -0.93 -7.68
CA LEU A 34 7.85 -0.08 -6.57
C LEU A 34 7.65 1.37 -7.02
N ARG A 35 8.65 1.95 -7.70
CA ARG A 35 8.58 3.32 -8.21
C ARG A 35 7.37 3.52 -9.11
N LYS A 36 7.20 2.65 -10.10
CA LYS A 36 6.08 2.71 -11.04
C LYS A 36 4.74 2.60 -10.32
N THR A 37 4.62 1.73 -9.32
CA THR A 37 3.39 1.59 -8.53
C THR A 37 3.02 2.90 -7.85
N ILE A 38 3.97 3.54 -7.16
CA ILE A 38 3.72 4.81 -6.47
C ILE A 38 3.42 5.94 -7.47
N ASP A 39 4.19 6.05 -8.54
CA ASP A 39 4.01 7.11 -9.54
C ASP A 39 2.66 6.95 -10.28
N SER A 40 2.28 5.71 -10.64
CA SER A 40 0.97 5.43 -11.25
C SER A 40 -0.19 5.74 -10.30
N LEU A 41 -0.07 5.43 -9.01
CA LEU A 41 -1.10 5.84 -8.03
C LEU A 41 -1.14 7.36 -7.88
N THR A 42 0.01 8.02 -7.77
CA THR A 42 0.08 9.48 -7.63
C THR A 42 -0.61 10.18 -8.80
N GLU A 43 -0.36 9.73 -10.02
CA GLU A 43 -0.96 10.30 -11.23
C GLU A 43 -2.50 10.25 -11.20
N LEU A 44 -3.09 9.20 -10.64
CA LEU A 44 -4.55 9.06 -10.52
C LEU A 44 -5.20 10.06 -9.54
N TYR A 45 -4.41 10.66 -8.64
CA TYR A 45 -4.90 11.47 -7.53
C TYR A 45 -4.30 12.88 -7.45
N LYS A 46 -3.26 13.21 -8.23
CA LYS A 46 -2.53 14.49 -8.13
C LYS A 46 -3.42 15.74 -8.26
N ASP A 47 -4.46 15.67 -9.08
CA ASP A 47 -5.36 16.81 -9.33
C ASP A 47 -6.61 16.82 -8.43
N LYS A 48 -6.70 15.85 -7.50
CA LYS A 48 -7.90 15.65 -6.65
C LYS A 48 -7.82 16.35 -5.29
N LYS A 49 -6.77 17.15 -5.04
CA LYS A 49 -6.57 17.89 -3.78
C LYS A 49 -6.72 17.00 -2.54
N ILE A 50 -5.97 15.91 -2.50
CA ILE A 50 -6.03 14.96 -1.39
C ILE A 50 -5.33 15.56 -0.17
N ASP A 51 -6.07 15.80 0.93
CA ASP A 51 -5.48 16.32 2.16
C ASP A 51 -4.84 15.22 3.04
N LYS A 52 -5.37 13.99 2.98
CA LYS A 52 -4.91 12.86 3.80
C LYS A 52 -5.00 11.53 3.05
N VAL A 53 -4.00 10.67 3.23
CA VAL A 53 -4.03 9.26 2.85
C VAL A 53 -4.09 8.41 4.12
N ALA A 54 -5.13 7.59 4.24
CA ALA A 54 -5.24 6.62 5.32
C ALA A 54 -4.88 5.22 4.82
N ALA A 55 -4.09 4.48 5.58
CA ALA A 55 -3.69 3.12 5.20
C ALA A 55 -3.88 2.14 6.36
N VAL A 56 -4.26 0.90 6.01
CA VAL A 56 -4.44 -0.20 6.97
C VAL A 56 -3.13 -0.93 7.20
N GLU A 57 -2.86 -1.28 8.45
CA GLU A 57 -1.62 -1.96 8.82
C GLU A 57 -1.49 -3.37 8.22
N SER A 58 -0.28 -3.91 8.09
CA SER A 58 1.02 -3.19 8.10
C SER A 58 1.48 -2.88 6.68
N ARG A 59 1.13 -3.74 5.72
CA ARG A 59 1.60 -3.66 4.33
C ARG A 59 1.03 -2.46 3.57
N GLY A 60 -0.15 -1.97 3.96
CA GLY A 60 -0.71 -0.75 3.39
C GLY A 60 0.18 0.48 3.62
N PHE A 61 0.95 0.50 4.71
CA PHE A 61 1.84 1.63 5.02
C PHE A 61 2.95 1.79 3.98
N ILE A 62 3.43 0.68 3.41
CA ILE A 62 4.55 0.66 2.46
C ILE A 62 4.20 1.42 1.17
N ILE A 63 2.92 1.41 0.79
CA ILE A 63 2.41 2.12 -0.40
C ILE A 63 1.77 3.46 -0.02
N GLY A 64 1.01 3.49 1.08
CA GLY A 64 0.25 4.66 1.49
C GLY A 64 1.13 5.83 1.95
N ALA A 65 2.21 5.57 2.69
CA ALA A 65 3.10 6.62 3.16
C ALA A 65 3.82 7.36 2.01
N PRO A 66 4.47 6.67 1.04
CA PRO A 66 5.08 7.36 -0.10
C PRO A 66 4.05 8.01 -1.03
N LEU A 67 2.83 7.49 -1.13
CA LEU A 67 1.75 8.14 -1.86
C LEU A 67 1.34 9.47 -1.21
N ALA A 68 1.13 9.47 0.12
CA ALA A 68 0.87 10.72 0.87
C ALA A 68 1.98 11.75 0.65
N TYR A 69 3.24 11.30 0.75
CA TYR A 69 4.40 12.15 0.51
C TYR A 69 4.38 12.78 -0.89
N LYS A 70 4.13 11.97 -1.94
CA LYS A 70 4.06 12.43 -3.34
C LYS A 70 2.90 13.38 -3.60
N LEU A 71 1.77 13.21 -2.91
CA LEU A 71 0.59 14.06 -3.03
C LEU A 71 0.65 15.32 -2.15
N ASN A 72 1.73 15.51 -1.38
CA ASN A 72 1.83 16.56 -0.36
C ASN A 72 0.65 16.52 0.64
N ALA A 73 0.26 15.31 1.04
CA ALA A 73 -0.87 15.04 1.92
C ALA A 73 -0.41 14.53 3.29
N GLY A 74 -1.25 14.67 4.32
CA GLY A 74 -1.05 14.01 5.60
C GLY A 74 -1.21 12.50 5.52
N PHE A 75 -0.60 11.75 6.44
CA PHE A 75 -0.73 10.29 6.50
C PHE A 75 -1.42 9.83 7.79
N VAL A 76 -2.40 8.94 7.67
CA VAL A 76 -3.20 8.43 8.80
C VAL A 76 -3.04 6.92 8.93
N LEU A 77 -2.63 6.48 10.12
CA LEU A 77 -2.44 5.07 10.46
C LEU A 77 -3.78 4.45 10.89
N ILE A 78 -4.23 3.40 10.19
CA ILE A 78 -5.31 2.53 10.63
C ILE A 78 -4.70 1.22 11.14
N ARG A 79 -4.87 0.92 12.43
CA ARG A 79 -4.28 -0.27 13.08
C ARG A 79 -5.34 -1.09 13.81
N LYS A 80 -5.03 -2.37 14.06
CA LYS A 80 -5.81 -3.23 14.94
C LYS A 80 -5.95 -2.61 16.32
N LYS A 81 -7.03 -3.00 17.01
CA LYS A 81 -7.36 -2.56 18.37
C LYS A 81 -6.14 -2.68 19.29
N GLY A 82 -5.87 -1.62 20.06
CA GLY A 82 -4.78 -1.56 21.03
C GLY A 82 -3.39 -1.27 20.47
N LYS A 83 -3.24 -1.00 19.17
CA LYS A 83 -1.94 -0.67 18.56
C LYS A 83 -1.64 0.83 18.43
N LEU A 84 -2.62 1.69 18.61
CA LEU A 84 -2.43 3.14 18.66
C LEU A 84 -2.42 3.60 20.13
N PRO A 85 -1.44 4.43 20.55
CA PRO A 85 -1.27 4.83 21.95
C PRO A 85 -2.25 5.91 22.41
N CYS A 86 -2.86 6.64 21.47
CA CYS A 86 -3.76 7.76 21.74
C CYS A 86 -5.23 7.37 21.55
N LYS A 87 -6.15 8.30 21.89
CA LYS A 87 -7.58 8.14 21.62
C LYS A 87 -7.83 7.92 20.13
N THR A 88 -8.60 6.89 19.80
CA THR A 88 -8.97 6.54 18.42
C THR A 88 -10.48 6.69 18.20
N VAL A 89 -10.88 6.89 16.95
CA VAL A 89 -12.25 6.62 16.50
C VAL A 89 -12.49 5.10 16.48
N ARG A 90 -13.72 4.67 16.78
CA ARG A 90 -14.12 3.25 16.83
C ARG A 90 -15.26 3.00 15.87
#